data_AF-A0A2I1DM82-F1
#
_entry.id   AF-A0A2I1DM82-F1
#
_cell.length_a   1.000
_cell.length_b   1.000
_cell.length_c   1.000
_cell.angle_alpha   90.00
_cell.angle_beta   90.00
_cell.angle_gamma   90.00
#
_symmetry.space_group_name_H-M   'P 1'
#
loop_
_entity.id
_entity.type
_entity.pdbx_description
1 polymer ?
#
loop_
_entity_poly.entity_id
_entity_poly.type
_entity_poly.pdbx_seq_one_letter_code
_entity_poly.pdbx_strand_id
1 'polypeptide(L)'
;MASKISTSADPLPSSADQYPPQNSVSPIDSGKDADPAITYLQAIGYQEVLTRAEEQTLLEALQQQNPEAWHTLLEAHLRLVLRIVRSYQDNTALSLSALLETGNLALIAAARQFQSGSDERFSIYATRMIRESIEAELLLHNAALA
;
A
#
# COMPACT_ATOMS: atom_id res chain seq x y z
N MET A 1 47.87 -21.95 -34.81
CA MET A 1 47.04 -22.19 -33.62
C MET A 1 46.62 -20.84 -33.05
N ALA A 2 45.30 -20.68 -32.94
CA ALA A 2 44.49 -19.67 -32.22
C ALA A 2 44.84 -18.16 -32.31
N SER A 3 43.88 -17.44 -32.90
CA SER A 3 43.67 -15.99 -32.90
C SER A 3 43.23 -15.42 -31.56
N LYS A 4 43.43 -14.10 -31.43
CA LYS A 4 42.84 -13.11 -30.51
C LYS A 4 41.43 -13.47 -29.99
N ILE A 5 41.19 -13.24 -28.69
CA ILE A 5 40.00 -12.54 -28.17
C ILE A 5 40.42 -11.71 -26.94
N SER A 6 39.88 -10.48 -26.95
CA SER A 6 39.87 -9.43 -25.94
C SER A 6 39.59 -9.93 -24.51
N THR A 7 40.15 -9.27 -23.50
CA THR A 7 39.40 -8.48 -22.50
C THR A 7 40.38 -7.90 -21.49
N SER A 8 40.45 -6.56 -21.49
CA SER A 8 41.09 -5.75 -20.47
C SER A 8 40.35 -5.93 -19.14
N ALA A 9 40.99 -6.59 -18.18
CA ALA A 9 40.58 -6.57 -16.78
C ALA A 9 41.38 -5.47 -16.08
N ASP A 10 40.91 -4.23 -16.16
CA ASP A 10 41.23 -3.23 -15.14
C ASP A 10 40.33 -3.51 -13.91
N PRO A 11 40.85 -3.34 -12.68
CA PRO A 11 40.13 -3.69 -11.47
C PRO A 11 38.89 -2.81 -11.29
N LEU A 12 37.77 -3.45 -10.93
CA LEU A 12 36.56 -2.77 -10.51
C LEU A 12 36.88 -1.77 -9.37
N PRO A 13 36.42 -0.51 -9.46
CA PRO A 13 36.46 0.39 -8.31
C PRO A 13 35.58 -0.17 -7.19
N SER A 14 36.06 -0.01 -5.95
CA SER A 14 35.31 -0.35 -4.74
C SER A 14 34.04 0.51 -4.67
N SER A 15 32.94 -0.04 -5.16
CA SER A 15 31.62 0.59 -5.09
C SER A 15 30.95 0.25 -3.76
N ALA A 16 31.53 0.74 -2.66
CA ALA A 16 30.89 0.72 -1.34
C ALA A 16 30.27 2.07 -0.95
N ASP A 17 30.39 3.13 -1.76
CA ASP A 17 30.00 4.49 -1.36
C ASP A 17 29.18 5.27 -2.41
N GLN A 18 28.25 4.62 -3.12
CA GLN A 18 27.23 5.33 -3.90
C GLN A 18 25.86 4.64 -3.82
N TYR A 19 25.27 4.66 -2.62
CA TYR A 19 23.83 4.84 -2.48
C TYR A 19 23.62 6.17 -1.74
N PRO A 20 22.74 7.07 -2.24
CA PRO A 20 22.42 8.27 -1.48
C PRO A 20 21.80 7.84 -0.14
N PRO A 21 22.10 8.52 0.99
CA PRO A 21 21.45 8.22 2.25
C PRO A 21 19.94 8.43 2.08
N GLN A 22 19.18 7.36 2.27
CA GLN A 22 17.72 7.37 2.30
C GLN A 22 17.23 7.98 3.62
N ASN A 23 17.50 9.26 3.85
CA ASN A 23 16.75 10.09 4.78
C ASN A 23 17.20 11.55 4.70
N SER A 24 16.42 12.35 3.97
CA SER A 24 16.31 13.78 4.25
C SER A 24 14.85 14.18 4.11
N VAL A 25 13.99 13.58 4.95
CA VAL A 25 12.70 14.20 5.24
C VAL A 25 13.02 15.35 6.18
N SER A 26 13.10 16.57 5.65
CA SER A 26 13.18 17.78 6.48
C SER A 26 12.06 17.74 7.53
N PRO A 27 12.30 18.17 8.78
CA PRO A 27 11.22 18.35 9.74
C PRO A 27 10.29 19.44 9.18
N ILE A 28 9.13 19.04 8.69
CA ILE A 28 8.09 19.99 8.30
C ILE A 28 7.53 20.52 9.62
N ASP A 29 7.65 21.82 9.84
CA ASP A 29 7.17 22.54 11.02
C ASP A 29 5.70 22.17 11.30
N SER A 30 5.50 21.28 12.27
CA SER A 30 4.18 20.87 12.74
C SER A 30 3.58 21.99 13.58
N GLY A 31 3.15 23.05 12.90
CA GLY A 31 2.15 23.98 13.41
C GLY A 31 0.91 23.20 13.87
N LYS A 32 0.25 23.73 14.89
CA LYS A 32 -0.82 23.13 15.71
C LYS A 32 -2.10 22.68 14.96
N ASP A 33 -2.08 22.72 13.62
CA ASP A 33 -3.18 22.43 12.68
C ASP A 33 -2.70 21.47 11.56
N ALA A 34 -2.05 20.36 11.92
CA ALA A 34 -1.68 19.35 10.92
C ALA A 34 -2.95 18.72 10.34
N ASP A 35 -3.12 18.81 9.02
CA ASP A 35 -4.20 18.14 8.28
C ASP A 35 -4.24 16.65 8.72
N PRO A 36 -5.39 16.16 9.23
CA PRO A 36 -5.54 14.76 9.65
C PRO A 36 -5.11 13.77 8.58
N ALA A 37 -5.27 14.11 7.29
CA ALA A 37 -4.80 13.29 6.19
C ALA A 37 -3.27 13.18 6.17
N ILE A 38 -2.54 14.26 6.44
CA ILE A 38 -1.06 14.24 6.52
C ILE A 38 -0.60 13.34 7.68
N THR A 39 -1.24 13.44 8.84
CA THR A 39 -0.93 12.58 10.00
C THR A 39 -1.19 11.10 9.68
N TYR A 40 -2.29 10.80 9.00
CA TYR A 40 -2.61 9.46 8.52
C TYR A 40 -1.56 8.94 7.52
N LEU A 41 -1.16 9.76 6.54
CA LEU A 41 -0.15 9.40 5.54
C LEU A 41 1.21 9.11 6.18
N GLN A 42 1.58 9.85 7.22
CA GLN A 42 2.79 9.59 8.00
C GLN A 42 2.70 8.25 8.73
N ALA A 43 1.58 7.96 9.40
CA ALA A 43 1.39 6.71 10.13
C ALA A 43 1.51 5.46 9.25
N ILE A 44 0.94 5.48 8.04
CA ILE A 44 0.96 4.31 7.14
C ILE A 44 2.32 4.12 6.44
N GLY A 45 3.16 5.16 6.38
CA GLY A 45 4.48 5.08 5.75
C GLY A 45 5.40 4.05 6.41
N TYR A 46 5.28 3.86 7.73
CA TYR A 46 6.22 3.09 8.55
C TYR A 46 5.86 1.61 8.77
N GLN A 47 4.76 1.12 8.22
CA GLN A 47 4.32 -0.25 8.52
C GLN A 47 5.30 -1.29 7.96
N GLU A 48 5.23 -2.55 8.39
CA GLU A 48 6.00 -3.64 7.80
C GLU A 48 5.19 -4.31 6.67
N VAL A 49 5.88 -4.94 5.71
CA VAL A 49 5.22 -5.70 4.64
C VAL A 49 5.14 -7.15 5.10
N LEU A 50 3.91 -7.68 5.20
CA LEU A 50 3.71 -9.06 5.60
C LEU A 50 4.21 -10.04 4.54
N THR A 51 4.90 -11.08 5.00
CA THR A 51 5.18 -12.27 4.21
C THR A 51 3.88 -13.06 3.96
N ARG A 52 3.91 -13.99 3.00
CA ARG A 52 2.74 -14.86 2.72
C ARG A 52 2.34 -15.69 3.95
N ALA A 53 3.33 -16.17 4.69
CA ALA A 53 3.10 -17.01 5.87
C ALA A 53 2.45 -16.20 7.00
N GLU A 54 2.95 -15.00 7.28
CA GLU A 54 2.37 -14.11 8.31
C GLU A 54 0.95 -13.69 7.93
N GLU A 55 0.72 -13.31 6.67
CA GLU A 55 -0.62 -13.00 6.16
C GLU A 55 -1.58 -14.18 6.40
N GLN A 56 -1.15 -15.40 6.10
CA GLN A 56 -1.97 -16.58 6.29
C GLN A 56 -2.25 -16.89 7.77
N THR A 57 -1.25 -16.76 8.65
CA THR A 57 -1.44 -16.91 10.10
C THR A 57 -2.44 -15.89 10.65
N LEU A 58 -2.37 -14.63 10.20
CA LEU A 58 -3.32 -13.59 10.60
C LEU A 58 -4.74 -13.91 10.10
N LEU A 59 -4.88 -14.36 8.85
CA LEU A 59 -6.16 -14.76 8.25
C LEU A 59 -6.80 -15.97 8.93
N GLU A 60 -6.01 -16.91 9.43
CA GLU A 60 -6.51 -18.03 10.24
C GLU A 60 -6.95 -17.55 11.64
N ALA A 61 -6.19 -16.64 12.27
CA ALA A 61 -6.54 -16.05 13.55
C ALA A 61 -7.80 -15.16 13.48
N LEU A 62 -8.05 -14.55 12.32
CA LEU A 62 -9.26 -13.79 12.01
C LEU A 62 -10.54 -14.63 12.14
N GLN A 63 -10.49 -15.91 11.77
CA GLN A 63 -11.61 -16.85 11.94
C GLN A 63 -11.93 -17.11 13.41
N GLN A 64 -10.95 -16.97 14.28
CA GLN A 64 -11.09 -17.11 15.73
C GLN A 64 -11.55 -15.80 16.41
N GLN A 65 -12.00 -14.81 15.62
CA GLN A 65 -12.43 -13.49 16.08
C GLN A 65 -11.35 -12.75 16.88
N ASN A 66 -10.07 -12.98 16.58
CA ASN A 66 -8.97 -12.28 17.24
C ASN A 66 -8.89 -10.81 16.76
N PRO A 67 -9.19 -9.81 17.62
CA PRO A 67 -9.18 -8.41 17.23
C PRO A 67 -7.78 -7.85 16.94
N GLU A 68 -6.73 -8.42 17.53
CA GLU A 68 -5.35 -8.01 17.27
C GLU A 68 -4.90 -8.45 15.86
N ALA A 69 -5.31 -9.65 15.43
CA ALA A 69 -5.05 -10.14 14.08
C ALA A 69 -5.72 -9.26 13.02
N TRP A 70 -6.96 -8.79 13.30
CA TRP A 70 -7.65 -7.79 12.49
C TRP A 70 -6.83 -6.51 12.32
N HIS A 71 -6.39 -5.94 13.44
CA HIS A 71 -5.64 -4.70 13.44
C HIS A 71 -4.36 -4.84 12.62
N THR A 72 -3.53 -5.83 12.94
CA THR A 72 -2.24 -6.08 12.28
C THR A 72 -2.40 -6.33 10.79
N LEU A 73 -3.39 -7.14 10.38
CA LEU A 73 -3.62 -7.40 8.96
C LEU A 73 -4.02 -6.13 8.20
N LEU A 74 -5.00 -5.39 8.74
CA LEU A 74 -5.51 -4.18 8.07
C LEU A 74 -4.44 -3.11 7.99
N GLU A 75 -3.72 -2.88 9.10
CA GLU A 75 -2.62 -1.94 9.18
C GLU A 75 -1.56 -2.23 8.12
N ALA A 76 -1.06 -3.47 8.03
CA ALA A 76 -0.06 -3.83 7.02
C ALA A 76 -0.48 -3.53 5.56
N HIS A 77 -1.78 -3.45 5.30
CA HIS A 77 -2.35 -3.21 3.97
C HIS A 77 -2.77 -1.75 3.72
N LEU A 78 -2.65 -0.82 4.67
CA LEU A 78 -3.04 0.59 4.43
C LEU A 78 -2.20 1.25 3.33
N ARG A 79 -0.92 0.89 3.18
CA ARG A 79 -0.10 1.37 2.06
C ARG A 79 -0.59 0.90 0.70
N LEU A 80 -1.19 -0.29 0.62
CA LEU A 80 -1.82 -0.77 -0.60
C LEU A 80 -2.99 0.13 -0.98
N VAL A 81 -3.84 0.49 -0.01
CA VAL A 81 -4.98 1.40 -0.22
C VAL A 81 -4.49 2.74 -0.77
N LEU A 82 -3.53 3.37 -0.08
CA LEU A 82 -2.98 4.66 -0.53
C LEU A 82 -2.44 4.59 -1.96
N ARG A 83 -1.68 3.54 -2.28
CA ARG A 83 -1.11 3.35 -3.64
C ARG A 83 -2.20 3.27 -4.70
N ILE A 84 -3.30 2.56 -4.42
CA ILE A 84 -4.42 2.44 -5.35
C ILE A 84 -5.15 3.78 -5.47
N VAL A 85 -5.50 4.40 -4.35
CA VAL A 85 -6.23 5.68 -4.30
C VAL A 85 -5.49 6.79 -5.05
N ARG A 86 -4.16 6.88 -4.89
CA ARG A 86 -3.33 7.86 -5.63
C ARG A 86 -3.47 7.74 -7.15
N SER A 87 -3.76 6.56 -7.70
CA SER A 87 -3.97 6.41 -9.15
C SER A 87 -5.29 7.02 -9.66
N TYR A 88 -6.22 7.34 -8.77
CA TYR A 88 -7.50 7.97 -9.12
C TYR A 88 -7.48 9.49 -8.91
N GLN A 89 -6.63 10.02 -8.02
CA GLN A 89 -6.64 11.42 -7.57
C GLN A 89 -6.59 12.45 -8.72
N ASP A 90 -5.77 12.22 -9.75
CA ASP A 90 -5.59 13.20 -10.82
C ASP A 90 -6.78 13.29 -11.80
N ASN A 91 -7.68 12.29 -11.79
CA ASN A 91 -8.73 12.12 -12.79
C ASN A 91 -10.15 12.23 -12.22
N THR A 92 -10.30 12.71 -10.98
CA THR A 92 -11.60 12.83 -10.31
C THR A 92 -11.73 14.13 -9.52
N ALA A 93 -12.98 14.58 -9.35
CA ALA A 93 -13.34 15.68 -8.46
C ALA A 93 -13.41 15.27 -6.98
N LEU A 94 -13.34 13.97 -6.66
CA LEU A 94 -13.33 13.48 -5.28
C LEU A 94 -12.03 13.87 -4.57
N SER A 95 -12.16 14.27 -3.31
CA SER A 95 -11.01 14.56 -2.46
C SER A 95 -10.23 13.29 -2.12
N LEU A 96 -8.93 13.43 -1.84
CA LEU A 96 -8.08 12.33 -1.40
C LEU A 96 -8.64 11.65 -0.13
N SER A 97 -9.21 12.42 0.80
CA SER A 97 -9.82 11.88 2.02
C SER A 97 -10.99 10.96 1.69
N ALA A 98 -11.91 11.39 0.81
CA ALA A 98 -13.05 10.58 0.41
C ALA A 98 -12.62 9.27 -0.25
N LEU A 99 -11.64 9.32 -1.15
CA LEU A 99 -11.09 8.12 -1.79
C LEU A 99 -10.41 7.18 -0.78
N LEU A 100 -9.67 7.71 0.19
CA LEU A 100 -9.03 6.94 1.26
C LEU A 100 -10.06 6.27 2.17
N GLU A 101 -11.10 7.00 2.58
CA GLU A 101 -12.20 6.47 3.39
C GLU A 101 -12.90 5.31 2.67
N THR A 102 -13.29 5.50 1.40
CA THR A 102 -13.90 4.46 0.57
C THR A 102 -12.96 3.26 0.41
N GLY A 103 -11.68 3.49 0.11
CA GLY A 103 -10.70 2.43 -0.04
C GLY A 103 -10.46 1.63 1.27
N ASN A 104 -10.44 2.30 2.42
CA ASN A 104 -10.28 1.66 3.73
C ASN A 104 -11.50 0.81 4.09
N LEU A 105 -12.71 1.29 3.81
CA LEU A 105 -13.95 0.52 3.99
C LEU A 105 -13.95 -0.72 3.10
N ALA A 106 -13.51 -0.60 1.84
CA ALA A 106 -13.37 -1.73 0.93
C ALA A 106 -12.34 -2.76 1.41
N LEU A 107 -11.20 -2.31 1.97
CA LEU A 107 -10.20 -3.19 2.58
C LEU A 107 -10.79 -3.99 3.76
N ILE A 108 -11.52 -3.31 4.65
CA ILE A 108 -12.20 -3.97 5.78
C ILE A 108 -13.21 -5.00 5.26
N ALA A 109 -14.02 -4.64 4.26
CA ALA A 109 -14.98 -5.54 3.65
C ALA A 109 -14.29 -6.74 2.97
N ALA A 110 -13.13 -6.54 2.34
CA ALA A 110 -12.33 -7.60 1.75
C ALA A 110 -11.82 -8.57 2.81
N ALA A 111 -11.24 -8.06 3.90
CA ALA A 111 -10.76 -8.89 5.02
C ALA A 111 -11.88 -9.70 5.68
N ARG A 112 -13.12 -9.20 5.69
CA ARG A 112 -14.29 -9.92 6.23
C ARG A 112 -14.75 -11.09 5.36
N GLN A 113 -14.52 -11.00 4.05
CA GLN A 113 -15.04 -11.96 3.08
C GLN A 113 -13.97 -12.94 2.59
N PHE A 114 -12.68 -12.60 2.77
CA PHE A 114 -11.58 -13.43 2.31
C PHE A 114 -11.50 -14.74 3.10
N GLN A 115 -11.37 -15.85 2.38
CA GLN A 115 -11.26 -17.18 2.97
C GLN A 115 -9.79 -17.59 3.10
N SER A 116 -9.37 -17.93 4.32
CA SER A 116 -8.04 -18.52 4.57
C SER A 116 -7.93 -19.85 3.82
N GLY A 117 -6.90 -20.01 2.99
CA GLY A 117 -6.73 -21.18 2.12
C GLY A 117 -7.06 -20.95 0.64
N SER A 118 -7.43 -19.73 0.25
CA SER A 118 -7.45 -19.33 -1.16
C SER A 118 -6.06 -19.45 -1.80
N ASP A 119 -6.00 -19.85 -3.07
CA ASP A 119 -4.76 -19.89 -3.85
C ASP A 119 -4.23 -18.48 -4.17
N GLU A 120 -5.11 -17.47 -4.15
CA GLU A 120 -4.80 -16.06 -4.37
C GLU A 120 -4.29 -15.39 -3.07
N ARG A 121 -3.34 -14.46 -3.19
CA ARG A 121 -2.91 -13.62 -2.05
C ARG A 121 -3.99 -12.61 -1.68
N PHE A 122 -4.15 -12.32 -0.38
CA PHE A 122 -5.14 -11.35 0.08
C PHE A 122 -4.94 -9.97 -0.55
N SER A 123 -3.69 -9.53 -0.72
CA SER A 123 -3.37 -8.26 -1.40
C SER A 123 -3.96 -8.14 -2.81
N ILE A 124 -4.06 -9.24 -3.57
CA ILE A 124 -4.59 -9.24 -4.93
C ILE A 124 -6.12 -9.08 -4.87
N TYR A 125 -6.77 -9.88 -4.03
CA TYR A 125 -8.21 -9.78 -3.78
C TYR A 125 -8.61 -8.38 -3.29
N ALA A 126 -7.91 -7.85 -2.29
CA ALA A 126 -8.14 -6.52 -1.74
C ALA A 126 -7.95 -5.43 -2.80
N THR A 127 -6.94 -5.56 -3.67
CA THR A 127 -6.74 -4.60 -4.78
C THR A 127 -7.98 -4.51 -5.67
N ARG A 128 -8.57 -5.65 -6.01
CA ARG A 128 -9.77 -5.71 -6.85
C ARG A 128 -10.95 -5.04 -6.16
N MET A 129 -11.20 -5.39 -4.89
CA MET A 129 -12.29 -4.81 -4.11
C MET A 129 -12.17 -3.30 -3.92
N ILE A 130 -10.95 -2.79 -3.66
CA ILE A 130 -10.70 -1.36 -3.48
C ILE A 130 -11.00 -0.59 -4.77
N ARG A 131 -10.54 -1.09 -5.93
CA ARG A 131 -10.81 -0.44 -7.23
C ARG A 131 -12.30 -0.41 -7.54
N GLU A 132 -12.98 -1.54 -7.39
CA GLU A 132 -14.41 -1.66 -7.64
C GLU A 132 -15.21 -0.70 -6.75
N SER A 133 -14.85 -0.57 -5.47
CA SER A 133 -15.52 0.36 -4.55
C SER A 133 -15.28 1.82 -4.90
N ILE A 134 -14.07 2.20 -5.30
CA ILE A 134 -13.76 3.57 -5.72
C ILE A 134 -14.50 3.92 -7.01
N GLU A 135 -14.50 3.02 -7.99
CA GLU A 135 -15.21 3.21 -9.26
C GLU A 135 -16.72 3.36 -9.05
N ALA A 136 -17.31 2.57 -8.15
CA ALA A 136 -18.71 2.71 -7.77
C ALA A 136 -19.01 4.08 -7.14
N GLU A 137 -18.17 4.56 -6.22
CA GLU A 137 -18.33 5.87 -5.57
C GLU A 137 -18.22 7.02 -6.58
N LEU A 138 -17.28 6.93 -7.52
CA LEU A 138 -17.11 7.91 -8.59
C LEU A 138 -18.35 8.01 -9.49
N LEU A 139 -18.92 6.87 -9.86
CA LEU A 139 -20.15 6.83 -10.65
C LEU A 139 -21.33 7.47 -9.91
N LEU A 140 -21.48 7.14 -8.61
CA LEU A 140 -22.52 7.72 -7.76
C LEU A 140 -22.37 9.24 -7.64
N HIS A 141 -21.15 9.72 -7.37
CA HIS A 141 -20.86 11.14 -7.24
C HIS A 141 -21.15 11.90 -8.54
N ASN A 142 -20.72 11.39 -9.69
CA ASN A 142 -20.96 12.02 -10.98
C ASN A 142 -22.45 12.06 -11.33
N ALA A 143 -23.20 11.00 -10.99
CA ALA A 143 -24.65 10.97 -11.20
C ALA A 143 -25.39 11.99 -10.33
N ALA A 144 -24.88 12.31 -9.14
CA ALA A 144 -25.47 13.32 -8.26
C ALA A 144 -25.23 14.77 -8.72
N LEU A 145 -24.26 14.99 -9.61
CA LEU A 145 -23.93 16.30 -10.18
C LEU A 145 -24.60 16.58 -11.54
N ALA A 146 -25.27 15.58 -12.12
CA ALA A 146 -25.98 15.65 -13.41
C ALA A 146 -27.46 16.01 -13.23
#